data_AF-A0A2D6MBX0-F1
#
_entry.id   AF-A0A2D6MBX0-F1
#
_cell.length_a   1.000
_cell.length_b   1.000
_cell.length_c   1.000
_cell.angle_alpha   90.00
_cell.angle_beta   90.00
_cell.angle_gamma   90.00
#
_symmetry.space_group_name_H-M   'P 1'
#
loop_
_entity.id
_entity.type
_entity.pdbx_description
1 polymer ?
#
loop_
_entity_poly.entity_id
_entity_poly.type
_entity_poly.pdbx_seq_one_letter_code
_entity_poly.pdbx_strand_id
1 'polypeptide(L)' 'MKLTEQQYADADTDLEMYCTSCDDLVGGRIEPDAHKAQCPVCDQNTGYGIEEALLMGFLQFVDPEPDD' A
#
# COMPACT_ATOMS: atom_id res chain seq x y z
N MET A 1 -7.43 3.66 -1.08
CA MET A 1 -7.44 3.31 0.36
C MET A 1 -7.01 4.50 1.22
N LYS A 2 -7.50 4.59 2.47
CA LYS A 2 -7.10 5.60 3.46
C LYS A 2 -6.30 4.95 4.58
N LEU A 3 -5.27 5.61 5.07
CA LEU A 3 -4.37 5.09 6.10
C LEU A 3 -3.71 6.21 6.91
N THR A 4 -3.32 5.93 8.15
CA THR A 4 -2.54 6.86 8.98
C THR A 4 -1.07 6.83 8.60
N GLU A 5 -0.29 7.82 9.03
CA GLU A 5 1.17 7.82 8.87
C GLU A 5 1.83 6.59 9.50
N GLN A 6 1.29 6.10 10.63
CA GLN A 6 1.80 4.89 11.26
C GLN A 6 1.54 3.64 10.40
N GLN A 7 0.33 3.50 9.87
CA GLN A 7 -0.01 2.39 8.97
C GLN A 7 0.84 2.40 7.71
N TYR A 8 1.16 3.59 7.18
CA TYR A 8 2.10 3.73 6.08
C TYR A 8 3.51 3.25 6.45
N ALA A 9 4.03 3.71 7.59
CA ALA A 9 5.37 3.38 8.04
C ALA A 9 5.54 1.87 8.31
N ASP A 10 4.50 1.24 8.86
CA ASP A 10 4.47 -0.21 9.08
C ASP A 10 4.48 -0.95 7.74
N ALA A 11 3.63 -0.54 6.78
CA ALA A 11 3.55 -1.14 5.45
C ALA A 11 4.86 -0.97 4.64
N ASP A 12 5.52 0.19 4.76
CA ASP A 12 6.83 0.44 4.16
C ASP A 12 7.91 -0.46 4.76
N THR A 13 7.95 -0.55 6.09
CA THR A 13 8.90 -1.39 6.82
C THR A 13 8.74 -2.87 6.48
N ASP A 14 7.50 -3.33 6.35
CA ASP A 14 7.17 -4.72 6.04
C ASP A 14 7.26 -5.04 4.54
N LEU A 15 7.62 -4.05 3.70
CA LEU A 15 7.68 -4.18 2.24
C LEU A 15 6.36 -4.70 1.67
N GLU A 16 5.25 -4.16 2.18
CA GLU A 16 3.92 -4.41 1.68
C GLU A 16 3.67 -3.67 0.37
N MET A 17 2.66 -4.13 -0.36
CA MET A 17 2.25 -3.55 -1.62
C MET A 17 0.76 -3.30 -1.61
N TYR A 18 0.32 -2.21 -2.23
CA TYR A 18 -1.08 -1.97 -2.50
C TYR A 18 -1.49 -2.60 -3.84
N CYS A 19 -2.55 -3.41 -3.82
CA CYS A 19 -3.12 -3.96 -5.05
C CYS A 19 -4.39 -3.21 -5.45
N THR A 20 -4.38 -2.58 -6.63
CA THR A 20 -5.55 -1.80 -7.11
C THR A 20 -6.76 -2.66 -7.46
N SER A 21 -6.57 -3.98 -7.63
CA SER A 21 -7.68 -4.92 -7.90
C SER A 21 -8.24 -5.56 -6.65
N CYS A 22 -7.42 -5.75 -5.61
CA CYS A 22 -7.90 -6.16 -4.29
C CYS A 22 -8.44 -4.98 -3.48
N ASP A 23 -7.99 -3.76 -3.82
CA ASP A 23 -8.18 -2.53 -3.03
C ASP A 23 -7.71 -2.68 -1.58
N ASP A 24 -6.58 -3.36 -1.40
CA ASP A 24 -6.03 -3.68 -0.08
C ASP A 24 -4.50 -3.72 -0.10
N LEU A 25 -3.91 -3.61 1.08
CA LEU A 25 -2.50 -3.92 1.32
C LEU A 25 -2.35 -5.44 1.36
N VAL A 26 -1.34 -5.93 0.65
CA VAL A 26 -1.00 -7.34 0.61
C VAL A 26 0.49 -7.49 0.87
N GLY A 27 0.88 -8.54 1.57
CA GLY A 27 2.28 -8.86 1.76
C GLY A 27 2.96 -9.13 0.41
N GLY A 28 4.10 -8.50 0.15
CA GLY A 28 4.75 -8.56 -1.16
C GLY A 28 6.27 -8.73 -1.12
N ARG A 29 6.95 -8.31 -0.04
CA ARG A 29 8.41 -8.16 0.00
C ARG A 29 8.93 -7.49 -1.29
N ILE A 30 8.24 -6.45 -1.74
CA ILE A 30 8.61 -5.70 -2.93
C ILE A 30 9.21 -4.35 -2.54
N GLU A 31 9.98 -3.75 -3.44
CA GLU A 31 10.53 -2.42 -3.21
C GLU A 31 9.40 -1.37 -3.12
N PRO A 32 9.52 -0.34 -2.27
CA PRO A 32 8.49 0.69 -2.09
C PRO A 32 8.08 1.42 -3.37
N ASP A 33 8.98 1.51 -4.35
CA ASP A 33 8.79 2.14 -5.66
C ASP A 33 8.37 1.15 -6.76
N ALA A 34 8.09 -0.11 -6.41
CA ALA A 34 7.70 -1.13 -7.37
C ALA A 34 6.38 -0.79 -8.08
N HIS A 35 6.32 -1.02 -9.39
CA HIS A 35 5.20 -0.64 -10.25
C HIS A 35 4.68 -1.83 -11.05
N LYS A 36 3.36 -2.08 -11.01
CA LYS A 36 2.66 -3.21 -11.67
C LYS A 36 3.26 -4.58 -11.33
N ALA A 37 3.68 -4.77 -10.08
CA ALA A 37 4.09 -6.06 -9.55
C ALA A 37 2.92 -7.05 -9.55
N GLN A 38 3.24 -8.35 -9.65
CA GLN A 38 2.25 -9.40 -9.55
C GLN A 38 1.74 -9.49 -8.10
N CYS A 39 0.44 -9.32 -7.91
CA CYS A 39 -0.20 -9.46 -6.61
C CYS A 39 -0.22 -10.95 -6.21
N PRO A 40 0.24 -11.33 -5.01
CA PRO A 40 0.24 -12.73 -4.56
C PRO A 40 -1.14 -13.25 -4.15
N VAL A 41 -2.16 -12.38 -4.10
CA VAL A 41 -3.54 -12.75 -3.72
C VAL A 41 -4.41 -12.98 -4.95
N CYS A 42 -4.35 -12.08 -5.95
CA CYS A 42 -5.21 -12.16 -7.14
C CYS A 42 -4.47 -12.57 -8.42
N ASP A 43 -3.15 -12.79 -8.37
CA ASP A 43 -2.26 -13.14 -9.49
C ASP A 43 -2.22 -12.11 -10.64
N GLN A 44 -2.79 -10.90 -10.45
CA GLN A 44 -2.78 -9.84 -11.45
C GLN A 44 -1.61 -8.87 -11.26
N ASN A 45 -1.12 -8.29 -12.36
CA ASN A 45 -0.04 -7.28 -12.38
C ASN A 45 -0.57 -5.88 -12.02
N THR A 46 -1.18 -5.79 -10.85
CA THR A 46 -1.92 -4.61 -10.34
C THR A 46 -1.39 -4.14 -8.99
N GLY A 47 -0.23 -4.64 -8.62
CA GLY A 47 0.49 -4.32 -7.40
C GLY A 47 1.42 -3.13 -7.53
N TYR A 48 1.47 -2.30 -6.49
CA TYR A 48 2.35 -1.14 -6.39
C TYR A 48 2.98 -1.12 -5.00
N GLY A 49 4.27 -0.82 -4.90
CA GLY A 49 4.91 -0.58 -3.62
C GLY A 49 4.27 0.62 -2.91
N ILE A 50 4.47 0.75 -1.60
CA ILE A 50 3.73 1.72 -0.80
C ILE A 50 4.01 3.18 -1.20
N GLU A 51 5.26 3.52 -1.52
CA GLU A 51 5.65 4.86 -2.00
C GLU A 51 5.03 5.15 -3.37
N GLU A 52 5.12 4.21 -4.30
CA GLU A 52 4.54 4.34 -5.63
C GLU A 52 3.01 4.46 -5.56
N ALA A 53 2.36 3.68 -4.70
CA ALA A 53 0.91 3.74 -4.51
C ALA A 53 0.44 5.08 -3.94
N LEU A 54 1.24 5.70 -3.07
CA LEU A 54 1.00 7.05 -2.57
C LEU A 54 1.20 8.10 -3.68
N LEU A 55 2.28 8.04 -4.45
CA LEU A 55 2.56 8.95 -5.58
C LEU A 55 1.47 8.89 -6.66
N MET A 56 0.94 7.70 -6.92
CA MET A 56 -0.15 7.46 -7.87
C MET A 56 -1.53 7.88 -7.35
N GLY A 57 -1.64 8.27 -6.08
CA GLY A 57 -2.89 8.71 -5.45
C GLY A 57 -3.86 7.57 -5.10
N PHE A 58 -3.37 6.32 -5.06
CA PHE A 58 -4.16 5.18 -4.61
C PHE A 58 -4.30 5.13 -3.09
N LEU A 59 -3.31 5.68 -2.39
CA LEU A 59 -3.28 5.82 -0.94
C LEU A 59 -3.47 7.29 -0.55
N GLN A 60 -4.13 7.52 0.59
CA GLN A 60 -4.35 8.84 1.14
C GLN A 60 -4.16 8.81 2.66
N PHE A 61 -3.41 9.78 3.17
CA PHE A 61 -3.25 9.96 4.61
C PHE A 61 -4.55 10.44 5.27
N VAL A 62 -4.81 9.92 6.46
CA VAL A 62 -5.84 10.41 7.37
C VAL A 62 -5.26 10.64 8.75
N ASP A 63 -5.76 11.68 9.42
CA ASP A 63 -5.43 11.92 10.83
C ASP A 63 -5.98 10.79 11.70
N PRO A 64 -5.23 10.37 12.75
CA PRO A 64 -5.80 9.53 13.78
C PRO A 64 -6.94 10.29 14.46
N GLU A 65 -8.12 9.67 14.59
CA GLU A 65 -9.23 10.29 15.34
C GLU A 65 -8.75 10.56 16.78
N PRO A 66 -9.02 11.75 17.34
CA PRO A 66 -8.69 12.03 18.72
C PRO A 66 -9.49 11.08 19.63
N ASP A 67 -8.80 10.34 20.50
CA ASP A 67 -9.44 9.59 21.59
C ASP A 67 -10.18 10.58 22.52
N ASP A 68 -11.51 10.59 22.49
CA ASP A 68 -12.39 11.32 23.43
C ASP A 68 -12.53 10.61 24.78
#